data_AF-A0AA38XR60-F1
#
_entry.id   AF-A0AA38XR60-F1
#
_cell.length_a   1.000
_cell.length_b   1.000
_cell.length_c   1.000
_cell.angle_alpha   90.00
_cell.angle_beta   90.00
_cell.angle_gamma   90.00
#
_symmetry.space_group_name_H-M   'P 1'
#
loop_
_entity.id
_entity.type
_entity.pdbx_description
1 polymer ?
#
loop_
_entity_poly.entity_id
_entity_poly.type
_entity_poly.pdbx_seq_one_letter_code
_entity_poly.pdbx_strand_id
1 'polypeptide(L)'
;MRLTSTPVAVSQWRPLPVVPAMSIDVPRYLQRLQLDARPPLTLAGLTLLQQRHNALLPFETLTSLLRDAVAIDLDSVQHKLLHAQRGGYCFELNGAFLALLQALGFDAQPLSARVLLSAVDGELTARTHLLLRVRLQDEEWLVDTGFGSLTPTVPLRLHETAVQDTPHERYRVRTLDDGDFMLAAKAGDDWRALYRFDLQPPAPIDNEVGNWYVCTHPQSSFPGQLRASLTGPDWRRTIGSGNYTEYRPGQVPAKRPLRDVQDVREVLQQAFGMRLPDDPRLDPAIADWLQRSRAAGHGRAEAQHRAGLQGTLHAPIQIVHAQADARAVLRRYVVGAVLAPAASSLNDRIAALHTTRYGGSWHAGQPDTELEPRMSLATHRHALAPLGFLRVAINLGNPVLAQGDANAPRGPSVDLATALAQRLGVHVRFSCHDAAASVVAAASDDAWDLAFLAVDPARADRIAFSAPYVEIEGTYLVRNDSPARQVADLDHDGLRIAVGRGAAYDLFLSRELRQATIERADTSAAAITLFDQQRLDAAAGVRQPLQAWAQVHPGHRVLADRFTVIQQAVAAPVARPAAALQALFAEVEAIKAGPLLGEAFARAGQAVTLVR
;
A
#
# COMPACT_ATOMS: atom_id res chain seq x y z
N MET A 1 -6.16 9.14 -59.73
CA MET A 1 -5.20 8.14 -59.21
C MET A 1 -5.40 8.08 -57.70
N ARG A 2 -6.24 7.14 -57.22
CA ARG A 2 -6.58 6.97 -55.80
C ARG A 2 -5.60 5.96 -55.20
N LEU A 3 -4.93 6.32 -54.12
CA LEU A 3 -4.12 5.38 -53.33
C LEU A 3 -5.04 4.72 -52.30
N THR A 4 -5.10 3.40 -52.36
CA THR A 4 -5.87 2.52 -51.50
C THR A 4 -5.16 2.33 -50.16
N SER A 5 -5.79 2.73 -49.06
CA SER A 5 -5.35 2.41 -47.70
C SER A 5 -5.85 1.02 -47.30
N THR A 6 -4.94 0.08 -47.07
CA THR A 6 -5.23 -1.20 -46.42
C THR A 6 -5.31 -0.98 -44.90
N PRO A 7 -6.42 -1.35 -44.22
CA PRO A 7 -6.49 -1.26 -42.77
C PRO A 7 -5.66 -2.38 -42.14
N VAL A 8 -4.79 -2.02 -41.20
CA VAL A 8 -4.10 -2.98 -40.33
C VAL A 8 -5.14 -3.63 -39.43
N ALA A 9 -5.20 -4.96 -39.46
CA ALA A 9 -6.11 -5.75 -38.62
C ALA A 9 -5.76 -5.53 -37.14
N VAL A 10 -6.70 -4.91 -36.42
CA VAL A 10 -6.73 -4.95 -34.95
C VAL A 10 -6.86 -6.42 -34.58
N SER A 11 -5.84 -6.96 -33.90
CA SER A 11 -5.91 -8.25 -33.24
C SER A 11 -7.16 -8.27 -32.36
N GLN A 12 -8.18 -9.00 -32.78
CA GLN A 12 -9.40 -9.21 -32.02
C GLN A 12 -8.99 -9.81 -30.67
N TRP A 13 -9.14 -9.01 -29.61
CA TRP A 13 -9.20 -9.53 -28.25
C TRP A 13 -10.27 -10.62 -28.24
N ARG A 14 -9.86 -11.89 -28.16
CA ARG A 14 -10.77 -12.96 -27.83
C ARG A 14 -11.03 -12.84 -26.33
N PRO A 15 -12.27 -12.54 -25.89
CA PRO A 15 -12.59 -12.70 -24.48
C PRO A 15 -12.28 -14.16 -24.12
N LEU A 16 -11.62 -14.35 -22.97
CA LEU A 16 -11.53 -15.67 -22.35
C LEU A 16 -12.95 -16.26 -22.30
N PRO A 17 -13.12 -17.57 -22.53
CA PRO A 17 -14.45 -18.18 -22.46
C PRO A 17 -15.07 -17.81 -21.10
N VAL A 18 -16.25 -17.22 -21.14
CA VAL A 18 -17.08 -17.00 -19.95
C VAL A 18 -17.41 -18.40 -19.44
N VAL A 19 -16.63 -18.85 -18.47
CA VAL A 19 -16.99 -19.98 -17.62
C VAL A 19 -18.34 -19.58 -17.01
N PRO A 20 -19.40 -20.40 -17.08
CA PRO A 20 -20.65 -20.05 -16.42
C PRO A 20 -20.33 -19.77 -14.95
N ALA A 21 -20.66 -18.56 -14.47
CA ALA A 21 -20.40 -18.17 -13.10
C ALA A 21 -21.01 -19.24 -12.17
N MET A 22 -20.17 -20.03 -11.51
CA MET A 22 -20.64 -21.03 -10.58
C MET A 22 -21.30 -20.29 -9.40
N SER A 23 -22.50 -20.73 -9.03
CA SER A 23 -23.20 -20.20 -7.86
C SER A 23 -22.59 -20.74 -6.56
N ILE A 24 -22.72 -20.00 -5.46
CA ILE A 24 -22.31 -20.46 -4.13
C ILE A 24 -23.00 -21.81 -3.78
N ASP A 25 -22.24 -22.77 -3.25
CA ASP A 25 -22.68 -24.06 -2.72
C ASP A 25 -23.33 -23.85 -1.34
N VAL A 26 -24.61 -23.44 -1.37
CA VAL A 26 -25.40 -23.14 -0.16
C VAL A 26 -25.41 -24.30 0.84
N PRO A 27 -25.69 -25.57 0.45
CA PRO A 27 -25.66 -26.69 1.39
C PRO A 27 -24.33 -26.82 2.13
N ARG A 28 -23.20 -26.74 1.41
CA ARG A 28 -21.87 -26.82 2.03
C ARG A 28 -21.57 -25.60 2.90
N TYR A 29 -21.99 -24.41 2.49
CA TYR A 29 -21.82 -23.19 3.29
C TYR A 29 -22.58 -23.30 4.61
N LEU A 30 -23.85 -23.74 4.58
CA LEU A 30 -24.64 -23.97 5.79
C LEU A 30 -24.04 -25.07 6.68
N GLN A 31 -23.54 -26.15 6.09
CA GLN A 31 -22.79 -27.17 6.82
C GLN A 31 -21.53 -26.59 7.50
N ARG A 32 -20.79 -25.71 6.80
CA ARG A 32 -19.60 -25.03 7.35
C ARG A 32 -19.96 -24.09 8.50
N LEU A 33 -21.17 -23.53 8.48
CA LEU A 33 -21.77 -22.73 9.56
C LEU A 33 -22.46 -23.59 10.65
N GLN A 34 -22.42 -24.92 10.53
CA GLN A 34 -23.07 -25.87 11.45
C GLN A 34 -24.57 -25.60 11.58
N LEU A 35 -25.24 -25.40 10.44
CA LEU A 35 -26.68 -25.20 10.34
C LEU A 35 -27.30 -26.35 9.55
N ASP A 36 -28.11 -27.14 10.23
CA ASP A 36 -28.77 -28.32 9.63
C ASP A 36 -29.97 -27.95 8.75
N ALA A 37 -30.45 -26.72 8.85
CA ALA A 37 -31.56 -26.21 8.08
C ALA A 37 -31.33 -24.77 7.63
N ARG A 38 -31.98 -24.41 6.52
CA ARG A 38 -32.00 -23.04 6.01
C ARG A 38 -32.63 -22.09 7.05
N PRO A 39 -31.92 -21.03 7.48
CA PRO A 39 -32.50 -20.03 8.37
C PRO A 39 -33.67 -19.28 7.71
N PRO A 40 -34.65 -18.82 8.50
CA PRO A 40 -35.78 -18.05 7.97
C PRO A 40 -35.30 -16.69 7.43
N LEU A 41 -36.03 -16.14 6.46
CA LEU A 41 -35.80 -14.80 5.89
C LEU A 41 -36.31 -13.69 6.82
N THR A 42 -35.79 -13.68 8.05
CA THR A 42 -36.15 -12.75 9.11
C THR A 42 -34.89 -12.23 9.80
N LEU A 43 -35.03 -11.20 10.64
CA LEU A 43 -33.91 -10.69 11.44
C LEU A 43 -33.27 -11.78 12.30
N ALA A 44 -34.07 -12.71 12.85
CA ALA A 44 -33.55 -13.82 13.65
C ALA A 44 -32.68 -14.77 12.81
N GLY A 45 -33.07 -15.05 11.57
CA GLY A 45 -32.27 -15.86 10.65
C GLY A 45 -31.00 -15.15 10.20
N LEU A 46 -31.07 -13.85 9.87
CA LEU A 46 -29.91 -13.04 9.53
C LEU A 46 -28.90 -12.95 10.70
N THR A 47 -29.42 -12.74 11.91
CA THR A 47 -28.63 -12.73 13.15
C THR A 47 -27.92 -14.06 13.37
N LEU A 48 -28.64 -15.18 13.24
CA LEU A 48 -28.06 -16.52 13.37
C LEU A 48 -26.95 -16.74 12.35
N LEU A 49 -27.16 -16.35 11.09
CA LEU A 49 -26.17 -16.48 10.02
C LEU A 49 -24.90 -15.69 10.35
N GLN A 50 -25.02 -14.41 10.72
CA GLN A 50 -23.86 -13.55 11.05
C GLN A 50 -23.10 -14.08 12.28
N GLN A 51 -23.81 -14.49 13.33
CA GLN A 51 -23.19 -15.07 14.52
C GLN A 51 -22.42 -16.36 14.21
N ARG A 52 -23.01 -17.27 13.44
CA ARG A 52 -22.33 -18.51 13.03
C ARG A 52 -21.13 -18.23 12.13
N HIS A 53 -21.25 -17.27 11.22
CA HIS A 53 -20.14 -16.85 10.36
C HIS A 53 -18.96 -16.36 11.19
N ASN A 54 -19.20 -15.41 12.10
CA ASN A 54 -18.18 -14.83 12.97
C ASN A 54 -17.51 -15.85 13.90
N ALA A 55 -18.22 -16.90 14.30
CA ALA A 55 -17.75 -17.94 15.21
C ALA A 55 -17.00 -19.09 14.53
N LEU A 56 -17.19 -19.27 13.22
CA LEU A 56 -16.68 -20.45 12.50
C LEU A 56 -15.75 -20.11 11.34
N LEU A 57 -15.80 -18.90 10.79
CA LEU A 57 -14.95 -18.44 9.69
C LEU A 57 -14.05 -17.30 10.19
N PRO A 58 -12.78 -17.57 10.50
CA PRO A 58 -11.89 -16.57 11.07
C PRO A 58 -11.55 -15.48 10.07
N PHE A 59 -11.40 -14.26 10.57
CA PHE A 59 -10.60 -13.26 9.87
C PHE A 59 -9.13 -13.70 9.93
N GLU A 60 -8.42 -13.68 8.81
CA GLU A 60 -7.00 -14.05 8.77
C GLU A 60 -6.27 -13.42 7.58
N THR A 61 -4.94 -13.33 7.67
CA THR A 61 -4.10 -12.70 6.64
C THR A 61 -2.94 -13.59 6.16
N LEU A 62 -3.04 -14.93 6.26
CA LEU A 62 -1.93 -15.83 5.88
C LEU A 62 -1.53 -15.69 4.41
N THR A 63 -2.48 -15.47 3.49
CA THR A 63 -2.15 -15.22 2.07
C THR A 63 -1.33 -13.93 1.92
N SER A 64 -1.73 -12.85 2.59
CA SER A 64 -0.97 -11.58 2.59
C SER A 64 0.34 -11.65 3.40
N LEU A 65 0.42 -12.51 4.43
CA LEU A 65 1.65 -12.82 5.17
C LEU A 65 2.68 -13.43 4.22
N LEU A 66 2.25 -14.34 3.35
CA LEU A 66 3.05 -14.92 2.27
C LEU A 66 3.33 -13.95 1.11
N ARG A 67 2.72 -12.76 1.15
CA ARG A 67 2.80 -11.72 0.12
C ARG A 67 2.24 -12.15 -1.24
N ASP A 68 1.34 -13.12 -1.24
CA ASP A 68 0.62 -13.53 -2.43
C ASP A 68 -0.57 -12.61 -2.68
N ALA A 69 -0.98 -12.49 -3.94
CA ALA A 69 -2.24 -11.86 -4.30
C ALA A 69 -3.42 -12.62 -3.67
N VAL A 70 -4.43 -11.88 -3.21
CA VAL A 70 -5.65 -12.47 -2.64
C VAL A 70 -6.73 -12.47 -3.71
N ALA A 71 -7.11 -13.66 -4.18
CA ALA A 71 -8.22 -13.83 -5.11
C ALA A 71 -9.55 -13.61 -4.38
N ILE A 72 -10.43 -12.79 -4.98
CA ILE A 72 -11.75 -12.46 -4.43
C ILE A 72 -12.91 -12.88 -5.35
N ASP A 73 -12.60 -13.62 -6.42
CA ASP A 73 -13.63 -14.28 -7.22
C ASP A 73 -14.32 -15.38 -6.39
N LEU A 74 -15.59 -15.63 -6.67
CA LEU A 74 -16.43 -16.50 -5.85
C LEU A 74 -15.90 -17.94 -5.77
N ASP A 75 -15.29 -18.45 -6.85
CA ASP A 75 -14.77 -19.81 -6.92
C ASP A 75 -13.57 -19.99 -5.99
N SER A 76 -12.59 -19.08 -6.09
CA SER A 76 -11.42 -19.08 -5.23
C SER A 76 -11.79 -18.92 -3.75
N VAL A 77 -12.68 -17.97 -3.45
CA VAL A 77 -13.11 -17.69 -2.07
C VAL A 77 -13.88 -18.87 -1.49
N GLN A 78 -14.83 -19.43 -2.23
CA GLN A 78 -15.59 -20.59 -1.76
C GLN A 78 -14.68 -21.80 -1.53
N HIS A 79 -13.76 -22.08 -2.44
CA HIS A 79 -12.78 -23.16 -2.27
C HIS A 79 -11.98 -22.96 -0.98
N LYS A 80 -11.46 -21.75 -0.76
CA LYS A 80 -10.67 -21.39 0.41
C LYS A 80 -11.47 -21.56 1.72
N LEU A 81 -12.67 -21.00 1.80
CA LEU A 81 -13.47 -20.99 3.03
C LEU A 81 -14.11 -22.35 3.34
N LEU A 82 -14.65 -23.03 2.33
CA LEU A 82 -15.46 -24.24 2.54
C LEU A 82 -14.68 -25.55 2.40
N HIS A 83 -13.65 -25.60 1.55
CA HIS A 83 -12.87 -26.82 1.29
C HIS A 83 -11.54 -26.81 2.03
N ALA A 84 -10.78 -25.71 1.90
CA ALA A 84 -9.49 -25.59 2.55
C ALA A 84 -9.58 -25.29 4.05
N GLN A 85 -10.79 -25.08 4.60
CA GLN A 85 -11.04 -24.73 6.01
C GLN A 85 -10.17 -23.56 6.50
N ARG A 86 -10.01 -22.56 5.64
CA ARG A 86 -9.30 -21.31 5.91
C ARG A 86 -10.31 -20.20 6.21
N GLY A 87 -9.78 -19.07 6.65
CA GLY A 87 -10.50 -17.81 6.75
C GLY A 87 -10.25 -16.90 5.56
N GLY A 88 -10.46 -15.60 5.76
CA GLY A 88 -10.08 -14.54 4.84
C GLY A 88 -10.20 -13.18 5.49
N TYR A 89 -10.00 -12.10 4.76
CA TYR A 89 -10.30 -10.74 5.25
C TYR A 89 -11.62 -10.19 4.68
N CYS A 90 -11.88 -8.88 4.85
CA CYS A 90 -13.19 -8.27 4.57
C CYS A 90 -13.76 -8.59 3.18
N PHE A 91 -12.97 -8.51 2.12
CA PHE A 91 -13.44 -8.79 0.75
C PHE A 91 -13.87 -10.25 0.56
N GLU A 92 -13.10 -11.19 1.12
CA GLU A 92 -13.39 -12.63 1.02
C GLU A 92 -14.59 -13.01 1.89
N LEU A 93 -14.62 -12.56 3.16
CA LEU A 93 -15.65 -12.91 4.12
C LEU A 93 -17.00 -12.26 3.77
N ASN A 94 -17.05 -10.95 3.59
CA ASN A 94 -18.29 -10.27 3.25
C ASN A 94 -18.73 -10.54 1.80
N GLY A 95 -17.81 -10.80 0.87
CA GLY A 95 -18.15 -11.22 -0.49
C GLY A 95 -18.83 -12.59 -0.55
N ALA A 96 -18.28 -13.59 0.15
CA ALA A 96 -18.90 -14.91 0.26
C ALA A 96 -20.22 -14.86 1.03
N PHE A 97 -20.29 -14.07 2.10
CA PHE A 97 -21.52 -13.91 2.87
C PHE A 97 -22.62 -13.22 2.07
N LEU A 98 -22.29 -12.22 1.25
CA LEU A 98 -23.22 -11.60 0.31
C LEU A 98 -23.82 -12.64 -0.65
N ALA A 99 -22.96 -13.46 -1.27
CA ALA A 99 -23.39 -14.50 -2.19
C ALA A 99 -24.32 -15.51 -1.49
N LEU A 100 -24.00 -15.92 -0.26
CA LEU A 100 -24.88 -16.78 0.55
C LEU A 100 -26.23 -16.10 0.81
N LEU A 101 -26.24 -14.86 1.29
CA LEU A 101 -27.46 -14.13 1.63
C LEU A 101 -28.37 -13.99 0.41
N GLN A 102 -27.82 -13.62 -0.74
CA GLN A 102 -28.56 -13.51 -2.00
C GLN A 102 -29.10 -14.87 -2.47
N ALA A 103 -28.31 -15.94 -2.40
CA ALA A 103 -28.75 -17.29 -2.74
C ALA A 103 -29.85 -17.81 -1.79
N LEU A 104 -29.82 -17.37 -0.53
CA LEU A 104 -30.87 -17.61 0.45
C LEU A 104 -32.08 -16.67 0.28
N GLY A 105 -32.07 -15.71 -0.65
CA GLY A 105 -33.19 -14.83 -0.95
C GLY A 105 -33.31 -13.59 -0.05
N PHE A 106 -32.26 -13.23 0.69
CA PHE A 106 -32.19 -11.92 1.35
C PHE A 106 -31.94 -10.83 0.31
N ASP A 107 -32.58 -9.66 0.49
CA ASP A 107 -32.25 -8.45 -0.26
C ASP A 107 -30.97 -7.83 0.33
N ALA A 108 -29.82 -8.30 -0.15
CA ALA A 108 -28.51 -7.92 0.33
C ALA A 108 -27.68 -7.24 -0.77
N GLN A 109 -26.99 -6.16 -0.41
CA GLN A 109 -26.16 -5.36 -1.30
C GLN A 109 -24.80 -5.05 -0.65
N PRO A 110 -23.71 -4.98 -1.45
CA PRO A 110 -22.42 -4.54 -0.95
C PRO A 110 -22.42 -3.02 -0.73
N LEU A 111 -21.63 -2.58 0.23
CA LEU A 111 -21.21 -1.20 0.46
C LEU A 111 -19.69 -1.15 0.62
N SER A 112 -19.10 0.02 0.45
CA SER A 112 -17.66 0.22 0.64
C SER A 112 -17.38 1.30 1.68
N ALA A 113 -16.38 1.07 2.54
CA ALA A 113 -16.08 1.92 3.68
C ALA A 113 -14.60 2.31 3.78
N ARG A 114 -14.38 3.47 4.38
CA ARG A 114 -13.09 4.05 4.77
C ARG A 114 -12.80 3.69 6.22
N VAL A 115 -11.73 2.93 6.48
CA VAL A 115 -11.36 2.49 7.84
C VAL A 115 -10.73 3.64 8.63
N LEU A 116 -11.18 3.86 9.86
CA LEU A 116 -10.78 5.00 10.72
C LEU A 116 -9.92 4.60 11.92
N LEU A 117 -9.61 3.31 12.12
CA LEU A 117 -8.89 2.82 13.32
C LEU A 117 -7.50 3.42 13.55
N SER A 118 -6.89 3.97 12.50
CA SER A 118 -5.57 4.62 12.53
C SER A 118 -5.58 5.98 11.84
N ALA A 119 -6.76 6.49 11.48
CA ALA A 119 -6.93 7.80 10.87
C ALA A 119 -6.81 8.88 11.95
N VAL A 120 -6.24 10.03 11.59
CA VAL A 120 -6.36 11.24 12.42
C VAL A 120 -7.75 11.85 12.19
N ASP A 121 -8.30 12.52 13.19
CA ASP A 121 -9.62 13.17 13.06
C ASP A 121 -9.65 14.09 11.82
N GLY A 122 -10.63 13.85 10.93
CA GLY A 122 -10.81 14.57 9.68
C GLY A 122 -10.07 13.99 8.46
N GLU A 123 -9.24 12.96 8.63
CA GLU A 123 -8.57 12.27 7.53
C GLU A 123 -9.53 11.34 6.75
N LEU A 124 -9.52 11.43 5.42
CA LEU A 124 -10.23 10.49 4.54
C LEU A 124 -9.31 9.37 4.08
N THR A 125 -9.47 8.19 4.67
CA THR A 125 -8.74 6.97 4.25
C THR A 125 -9.36 6.33 3.00
N ALA A 126 -8.66 5.39 2.37
CA ALA A 126 -9.16 4.72 1.16
C ALA A 126 -10.37 3.80 1.46
N ARG A 127 -11.26 3.66 0.46
CA ARG A 127 -12.39 2.72 0.47
C ARG A 127 -11.87 1.29 0.33
N THR A 128 -11.56 0.66 1.45
CA THR A 128 -10.79 -0.60 1.52
C THR A 128 -11.45 -1.65 2.43
N HIS A 129 -12.68 -1.38 2.86
CA HIS A 129 -13.47 -2.30 3.66
C HIS A 129 -14.82 -2.56 2.99
N LEU A 130 -15.09 -3.82 2.69
CA LEU A 130 -16.38 -4.30 2.20
C LEU A 130 -17.29 -4.59 3.40
N LEU A 131 -18.52 -4.12 3.37
CA LEU A 131 -19.59 -4.46 4.30
C LEU A 131 -20.91 -4.60 3.53
N LEU A 132 -21.97 -5.06 4.20
CA LEU A 132 -23.25 -5.35 3.55
C LEU A 132 -24.37 -4.51 4.13
N ARG A 133 -25.32 -4.16 3.26
CA ARG A 133 -26.64 -3.66 3.63
C ARG A 133 -27.66 -4.74 3.32
N VAL A 134 -28.53 -5.05 4.28
CA VAL A 134 -29.63 -5.99 4.09
C VAL A 134 -30.95 -5.31 4.38
N ARG A 135 -31.90 -5.40 3.45
CA ARG A 135 -33.26 -4.89 3.64
C ARG A 135 -34.16 -6.02 4.10
N LEU A 136 -34.86 -5.80 5.21
CA LEU A 136 -35.86 -6.71 5.75
C LEU A 136 -37.12 -5.90 6.05
N GLN A 137 -38.20 -6.22 5.34
CA GLN A 137 -39.43 -5.41 5.38
C GLN A 137 -39.11 -3.95 5.02
N ASP A 138 -39.43 -3.01 5.90
CA ASP A 138 -39.21 -1.57 5.72
C ASP A 138 -37.95 -1.06 6.47
N GLU A 139 -37.11 -1.96 6.98
CA GLU A 139 -35.88 -1.60 7.70
C GLU A 139 -34.61 -2.01 6.94
N GLU A 140 -33.57 -1.19 7.05
CA GLU A 140 -32.24 -1.45 6.52
C GLU A 140 -31.25 -1.76 7.64
N TRP A 141 -30.48 -2.83 7.44
CA TRP A 141 -29.55 -3.37 8.41
C TRP A 141 -28.13 -3.34 7.87
N LEU A 142 -27.21 -2.81 8.67
CA LEU A 142 -25.77 -2.96 8.47
C LEU A 142 -25.33 -4.35 8.94
N VAL A 143 -24.68 -5.08 8.05
CA VAL A 143 -24.18 -6.43 8.29
C VAL A 143 -22.71 -6.47 7.92
N ASP A 144 -21.89 -6.96 8.84
CA ASP A 144 -20.45 -7.06 8.64
C ASP A 144 -19.91 -8.28 9.39
N THR A 145 -19.25 -9.17 8.65
CA THR A 145 -18.60 -10.39 9.14
C THR A 145 -17.08 -10.38 8.98
N GLY A 146 -16.51 -9.26 8.50
CA GLY A 146 -15.17 -9.21 7.93
C GLY A 146 -14.27 -8.08 8.43
N PHE A 147 -14.69 -7.27 9.40
CA PHE A 147 -13.88 -6.14 9.90
C PHE A 147 -12.63 -6.55 10.69
N GLY A 148 -12.66 -7.74 11.32
CA GLY A 148 -11.61 -8.24 12.20
C GLY A 148 -11.99 -8.16 13.69
N SER A 149 -11.11 -7.61 14.53
CA SER A 149 -11.21 -7.70 16.00
C SER A 149 -12.43 -7.03 16.64
N LEU A 150 -13.10 -6.12 15.92
CA LEU A 150 -14.30 -5.39 16.37
C LEU A 150 -15.47 -5.61 15.39
N THR A 151 -15.52 -6.78 14.75
CA THR A 151 -16.65 -7.14 13.87
C THR A 151 -17.96 -7.18 14.68
N PRO A 152 -19.02 -6.45 14.27
CA PRO A 152 -20.34 -6.54 14.90
C PRO A 152 -20.84 -7.99 14.94
N THR A 153 -21.42 -8.40 16.06
CA THR A 153 -21.87 -9.79 16.24
C THR A 153 -23.30 -10.06 15.84
N VAL A 154 -24.04 -8.99 15.52
CA VAL A 154 -25.43 -9.02 15.06
C VAL A 154 -25.63 -7.91 14.01
N PRO A 155 -26.68 -8.00 13.18
CA PRO A 155 -27.08 -6.92 12.29
C PRO A 155 -27.41 -5.66 13.11
N LEU A 156 -26.94 -4.50 12.66
CA LEU A 156 -27.21 -3.20 13.29
C LEU A 156 -28.23 -2.44 12.45
N ARG A 157 -29.23 -1.81 13.09
CA ARG A 157 -30.16 -0.91 12.40
C ARG A 157 -29.38 0.26 11.80
N LEU A 158 -29.48 0.47 10.50
CA LEU A 158 -28.66 1.45 9.78
C LEU A 158 -29.04 2.90 10.13
N HIS A 159 -30.33 3.17 10.28
CA HIS A 159 -30.87 4.51 10.54
C HIS A 159 -31.16 4.80 12.01
N GLU A 160 -30.71 3.93 12.92
CA GLU A 160 -30.84 4.13 14.36
C GLU A 160 -29.60 4.84 14.91
N THR A 161 -29.80 6.06 15.39
CA THR A 161 -28.72 6.89 15.97
C THR A 161 -28.48 6.59 17.44
N ALA A 162 -29.44 5.95 18.12
CA ALA A 162 -29.25 5.46 19.47
C ALA A 162 -28.18 4.38 19.54
N VAL A 163 -27.62 4.20 20.74
CA VAL A 163 -26.68 3.12 21.00
C VAL A 163 -27.40 1.77 20.90
N GLN A 164 -26.81 0.85 20.14
CA GLN A 164 -27.31 -0.49 19.94
C GLN A 164 -26.49 -1.49 20.76
N ASP A 165 -27.17 -2.22 21.63
CA ASP A 165 -26.57 -3.29 22.41
C ASP A 165 -26.37 -4.54 21.55
N THR A 166 -25.22 -5.19 21.73
CA THR A 166 -24.91 -6.48 21.11
C THR A 166 -24.44 -7.45 22.19
N PRO A 167 -24.33 -8.76 21.91
CA PRO A 167 -23.72 -9.71 22.84
C PRO A 167 -22.27 -9.35 23.24
N HIS A 168 -21.60 -8.46 22.50
CA HIS A 168 -20.22 -8.02 22.75
C HIS A 168 -20.17 -6.51 23.04
N GLU A 169 -19.49 -5.73 22.21
CA GLU A 169 -19.41 -4.29 22.40
C GLU A 169 -20.74 -3.62 22.02
N ARG A 170 -20.99 -2.44 22.58
CA ARG A 170 -22.09 -1.58 22.14
C ARG A 170 -21.65 -0.82 20.91
N TYR A 171 -22.53 -0.69 19.92
CA TYR A 171 -22.23 0.03 18.68
C TYR A 171 -23.16 1.23 18.53
N ARG A 172 -22.74 2.20 17.73
CA ARG A 172 -23.61 3.29 17.28
C ARG A 172 -23.34 3.56 15.81
N VAL A 173 -24.40 3.77 15.04
CA VAL A 173 -24.34 4.28 13.68
C VAL A 173 -24.72 5.75 13.74
N ARG A 174 -23.90 6.62 13.16
CA ARG A 174 -24.19 8.06 13.10
C ARG A 174 -24.27 8.49 11.64
N THR A 175 -25.31 9.24 11.30
CA THR A 175 -25.31 10.06 10.08
C THR A 175 -24.45 11.30 10.34
N LEU A 176 -23.56 11.59 9.40
CA LEU A 176 -22.67 12.75 9.40
C LEU A 176 -23.33 13.91 8.64
N ASP A 177 -22.80 15.13 8.80
CA ASP A 177 -23.37 16.34 8.21
C ASP A 177 -23.41 16.32 6.68
N ASP A 178 -22.53 15.54 6.05
CA ASP A 178 -22.44 15.33 4.60
C ASP A 178 -23.29 14.15 4.09
N GLY A 179 -24.07 13.51 4.97
CA GLY A 179 -24.96 12.39 4.64
C GLY A 179 -24.31 11.01 4.71
N ASP A 180 -22.99 10.93 4.92
CA ASP A 180 -22.30 9.65 5.15
C ASP A 180 -22.69 9.05 6.51
N PHE A 181 -22.43 7.76 6.67
CA PHE A 181 -22.61 7.03 7.91
C PHE A 181 -21.25 6.73 8.54
N MET A 182 -21.19 6.71 9.87
CA MET A 182 -20.03 6.27 10.64
C MET A 182 -20.43 5.23 11.68
N LEU A 183 -19.76 4.08 11.65
CA LEU A 183 -19.87 3.08 12.71
C LEU A 183 -18.80 3.33 13.78
N ALA A 184 -19.21 3.31 15.05
CA ALA A 184 -18.31 3.32 16.18
C ALA A 184 -18.67 2.23 17.20
N ALA A 185 -17.65 1.68 17.86
CA ALA A 185 -17.81 0.74 18.96
C ALA A 185 -17.42 1.40 20.29
N LYS A 186 -18.11 1.04 21.37
CA LYS A 186 -17.77 1.49 22.72
C LYS A 186 -16.53 0.75 23.22
N ALA A 187 -15.52 1.48 23.67
CA ALA A 187 -14.27 0.95 24.21
C ALA A 187 -13.94 1.66 25.53
N GLY A 188 -14.19 1.00 26.66
CA GLY A 188 -14.17 1.65 27.97
C GLY A 188 -15.28 2.71 28.06
N ASP A 189 -14.92 3.92 28.46
CA ASP A 189 -15.83 5.08 28.49
C ASP A 189 -15.90 5.84 27.16
N ASP A 190 -14.99 5.55 26.24
CA ASP A 190 -14.87 6.23 24.95
C ASP A 190 -15.56 5.49 23.80
N TRP A 191 -15.73 6.21 22.69
CA TRP A 191 -16.23 5.67 21.43
C TRP A 191 -15.12 5.64 20.39
N ARG A 192 -14.83 4.46 19.86
CA ARG A 192 -13.84 4.28 18.80
C ARG A 192 -14.52 4.25 17.45
N ALA A 193 -14.19 5.19 16.57
CA ALA A 193 -14.62 5.16 15.18
C ALA A 193 -13.98 3.97 14.45
N LEU A 194 -14.79 3.15 13.80
CA LEU A 194 -14.34 1.96 13.07
C LEU A 194 -14.16 2.29 11.60
N TYR A 195 -15.22 2.77 10.96
CA TYR A 195 -15.22 3.13 9.55
C TYR A 195 -16.36 4.09 9.20
N ARG A 196 -16.19 4.80 8.07
CA ARG A 196 -17.15 5.72 7.45
C ARG A 196 -17.55 5.22 6.06
N PHE A 197 -18.82 5.31 5.68
CA PHE A 197 -19.35 4.76 4.43
C PHE A 197 -20.56 5.54 3.92
N ASP A 198 -20.85 5.42 2.62
CA ASP A 198 -22.10 5.88 2.02
C ASP A 198 -22.97 4.69 1.60
N LEU A 199 -24.14 4.96 1.02
CA LEU A 199 -25.05 3.93 0.54
C LEU A 199 -24.89 3.62 -0.96
N GLN A 200 -23.82 4.10 -1.60
CA GLN A 200 -23.55 3.81 -3.00
C GLN A 200 -22.98 2.40 -3.12
N PRO A 201 -23.65 1.49 -3.84
CA PRO A 201 -23.10 0.16 -4.07
C PRO A 201 -21.82 0.27 -4.91
N PRO A 202 -20.69 -0.33 -4.49
CA PRO A 202 -19.49 -0.37 -5.32
C PRO A 202 -19.71 -1.26 -6.55
N ALA A 203 -19.10 -0.90 -7.67
CA ALA A 203 -18.98 -1.82 -8.79
C ALA A 203 -18.05 -2.98 -8.41
N PRO A 204 -18.17 -4.17 -9.01
CA PRO A 204 -17.28 -5.30 -8.72
C PRO A 204 -15.78 -4.94 -8.82
N ILE A 205 -15.42 -4.14 -9.84
CA ILE A 205 -14.04 -3.67 -10.06
C ILE A 205 -13.51 -2.79 -8.92
N ASP A 206 -14.37 -2.04 -8.21
CA ASP A 206 -13.94 -1.22 -7.08
C ASP A 206 -13.44 -2.09 -5.92
N ASN A 207 -14.08 -3.26 -5.74
CA ASN A 207 -13.64 -4.24 -4.74
C ASN A 207 -12.31 -4.88 -5.16
N GLU A 208 -12.10 -5.16 -6.45
CA GLU A 208 -10.82 -5.67 -6.96
C GLU A 208 -9.68 -4.67 -6.75
N VAL A 209 -9.91 -3.39 -7.05
CA VAL A 209 -8.93 -2.30 -6.83
C VAL A 209 -8.62 -2.13 -5.35
N GLY A 210 -9.65 -2.09 -4.50
CA GLY A 210 -9.49 -2.02 -3.05
C GLY A 210 -8.73 -3.23 -2.49
N ASN A 211 -9.07 -4.43 -2.95
CA ASN A 211 -8.40 -5.68 -2.60
C ASN A 211 -6.93 -5.70 -3.02
N TRP A 212 -6.63 -5.30 -4.25
CA TRP A 212 -5.25 -5.18 -4.74
C TRP A 212 -4.44 -4.22 -3.85
N TYR A 213 -4.99 -3.05 -3.53
CA TYR A 213 -4.33 -2.13 -2.60
C TYR A 213 -4.06 -2.81 -1.25
N VAL A 214 -5.07 -3.45 -0.65
CA VAL A 214 -4.94 -4.08 0.66
C VAL A 214 -3.91 -5.21 0.65
N CYS A 215 -3.93 -6.14 -0.30
CA CYS A 215 -3.06 -7.31 -0.26
C CYS A 215 -1.66 -7.10 -0.86
N THR A 216 -1.44 -6.11 -1.73
CA THR A 216 -0.14 -5.93 -2.40
C THR A 216 0.52 -4.57 -2.20
N HIS A 217 -0.23 -3.52 -1.86
CA HIS A 217 0.36 -2.18 -1.80
C HIS A 217 1.32 -2.02 -0.61
N PRO A 218 2.54 -1.47 -0.78
CA PRO A 218 3.52 -1.35 0.31
C PRO A 218 3.06 -0.51 1.51
N GLN A 219 2.18 0.48 1.29
CA GLN A 219 1.59 1.29 2.37
C GLN A 219 0.38 0.61 3.05
N SER A 220 -0.13 -0.48 2.50
CA SER A 220 -1.13 -1.27 3.20
C SER A 220 -0.51 -1.89 4.45
N SER A 221 -1.29 -1.97 5.51
CA SER A 221 -0.85 -2.59 6.76
C SER A 221 -0.99 -4.12 6.78
N PHE A 222 -1.33 -4.75 5.65
CA PHE A 222 -1.60 -6.19 5.55
C PHE A 222 -0.43 -7.04 5.00
N PRO A 223 0.34 -6.63 3.98
CA PRO A 223 1.43 -7.45 3.43
C PRO A 223 2.49 -7.79 4.49
N GLY A 224 2.83 -9.07 4.61
CA GLY A 224 3.82 -9.56 5.59
C GLY A 224 3.38 -9.46 7.06
N GLN A 225 2.09 -9.17 7.32
CA GLN A 225 1.52 -9.13 8.66
C GLN A 225 0.64 -10.35 8.90
N LEU A 226 0.83 -11.01 10.05
CA LEU A 226 -0.12 -12.00 10.55
C LEU A 226 -1.11 -11.31 11.50
N ARG A 227 -2.37 -11.35 11.11
CA ARG A 227 -3.53 -10.98 11.91
C ARG A 227 -4.53 -12.11 11.83
N ALA A 228 -5.17 -12.41 12.95
CA ALA A 228 -6.32 -13.28 12.96
C ALA A 228 -7.34 -12.79 13.99
N SER A 229 -8.63 -12.97 13.72
CA SER A 229 -9.67 -12.80 14.73
C SER A 229 -10.82 -13.78 14.54
N LEU A 230 -11.35 -14.30 15.64
CA LEU A 230 -12.54 -15.16 15.66
C LEU A 230 -13.41 -14.76 16.84
N THR A 231 -14.73 -14.74 16.66
CA THR A 231 -15.67 -14.25 17.68
C THR A 231 -16.71 -15.31 17.98
N GLY A 232 -16.66 -15.89 19.17
CA GLY A 232 -17.65 -16.82 19.67
C GLY A 232 -18.85 -16.12 20.32
N PRO A 233 -19.67 -16.86 21.08
CA PRO A 233 -20.85 -16.30 21.76
C PRO A 233 -20.53 -15.26 22.83
N ASP A 234 -19.46 -15.48 23.60
CA ASP A 234 -19.07 -14.68 24.78
C ASP A 234 -17.56 -14.39 24.83
N TRP A 235 -16.86 -14.55 23.69
CA TRP A 235 -15.42 -14.34 23.60
C TRP A 235 -14.99 -13.83 22.23
N ARG A 236 -13.89 -13.06 22.21
CA ARG A 236 -13.12 -12.76 20.99
C ARG A 236 -11.69 -13.23 21.15
N ARG A 237 -11.14 -13.84 20.11
CA ARG A 237 -9.74 -14.24 20.05
C ARG A 237 -9.04 -13.44 18.96
N THR A 238 -7.85 -12.95 19.24
CA THR A 238 -7.06 -12.22 18.26
C THR A 238 -5.60 -12.66 18.25
N ILE A 239 -5.00 -12.63 17.06
CA ILE A 239 -3.54 -12.61 16.87
C ILE A 239 -3.18 -11.26 16.25
N GLY A 240 -2.19 -10.60 16.83
CA GLY A 240 -1.65 -9.36 16.31
C GLY A 240 -0.44 -8.88 17.12
N SER A 241 0.50 -8.20 16.46
CA SER A 241 1.70 -7.66 17.11
C SER A 241 2.44 -8.69 17.99
N GLY A 242 2.58 -9.93 17.50
CA GLY A 242 3.28 -11.00 18.22
C GLY A 242 2.57 -11.56 19.46
N ASN A 243 1.28 -11.27 19.65
CA ASN A 243 0.51 -11.73 20.80
C ASN A 243 -0.76 -12.49 20.38
N TYR A 244 -1.14 -13.44 21.22
CA TYR A 244 -2.49 -14.01 21.26
C TYR A 244 -3.26 -13.35 22.41
N THR A 245 -4.49 -12.91 22.15
CA THR A 245 -5.35 -12.30 23.17
C THR A 245 -6.75 -12.90 23.13
N GLU A 246 -7.26 -13.33 24.29
CA GLU A 246 -8.67 -13.66 24.47
C GLU A 246 -9.37 -12.55 25.27
N TYR A 247 -10.46 -12.04 24.72
CA TYR A 247 -11.32 -11.04 25.33
C TYR A 247 -12.62 -11.72 25.75
N ARG A 248 -13.09 -11.41 26.96
CA ARG A 248 -14.42 -11.79 27.44
C ARG A 248 -15.11 -10.54 28.00
N PRO A 249 -16.42 -10.34 27.73
CA PRO A 249 -17.14 -9.19 28.27
C PRO A 249 -16.98 -9.06 29.79
N GLY A 250 -16.64 -7.86 30.26
CA GLY A 250 -16.47 -7.56 31.69
C GLY A 250 -15.19 -8.11 32.34
N GLN A 251 -14.30 -8.77 31.59
CA GLN A 251 -13.05 -9.32 32.11
C GLN A 251 -11.83 -8.61 31.53
N VAL A 252 -10.73 -8.64 32.28
CA VAL A 252 -9.42 -8.18 31.78
C VAL A 252 -8.98 -9.13 30.64
N PRO A 253 -8.53 -8.59 29.49
CA PRO A 253 -8.10 -9.43 28.38
C PRO A 253 -6.94 -10.37 28.77
N ALA A 254 -7.10 -11.67 28.49
CA ALA A 254 -6.06 -12.66 28.69
C ALA A 254 -5.07 -12.61 27.51
N LYS A 255 -4.03 -11.80 27.65
CA LYS A 255 -3.00 -11.58 26.63
C LYS A 255 -1.73 -12.35 26.94
N ARG A 256 -1.19 -13.06 25.94
CA ARG A 256 0.13 -13.71 26.03
C ARG A 256 0.95 -13.50 24.76
N PRO A 257 2.29 -13.38 24.87
CA PRO A 257 3.17 -13.39 23.71
C PRO A 257 3.16 -14.77 23.03
N LEU A 258 3.39 -14.77 21.72
CA LEU A 258 3.61 -15.98 20.93
C LEU A 258 5.11 -16.35 20.94
N ARG A 259 5.40 -17.61 21.26
CA ARG A 259 6.76 -18.08 21.62
C ARG A 259 7.64 -18.43 20.43
N ASP A 260 7.08 -19.05 19.41
CA ASP A 260 7.81 -19.52 18.23
C ASP A 260 6.79 -19.86 17.13
N VAL A 261 7.30 -20.31 15.98
CA VAL A 261 6.49 -20.71 14.84
C VAL A 261 5.48 -21.79 15.22
N GLN A 262 5.89 -22.77 16.03
CA GLN A 262 5.05 -23.89 16.44
C GLN A 262 3.88 -23.42 17.32
N ASP A 263 4.13 -22.54 18.29
CA ASP A 263 3.08 -21.92 19.12
C ASP A 263 2.08 -21.12 18.26
N VAL A 264 2.55 -20.41 17.23
CA VAL A 264 1.65 -19.72 16.29
C VAL A 264 0.78 -20.71 15.52
N ARG A 265 1.37 -21.78 14.96
CA ARG A 265 0.64 -22.82 14.23
C ARG A 265 -0.42 -23.47 15.10
N GLU A 266 -0.05 -23.87 16.32
CA GLU A 266 -0.93 -24.48 17.30
C GLU A 266 -2.11 -23.56 17.64
N VAL A 267 -1.86 -22.27 17.87
CA VAL A 267 -2.94 -21.31 18.14
C VAL A 267 -3.87 -21.16 16.92
N LEU A 268 -3.33 -20.99 15.72
CA LEU A 268 -4.13 -20.88 14.48
C LEU A 268 -4.99 -22.13 14.25
N GLN A 269 -4.48 -23.32 14.56
CA GLN A 269 -5.21 -24.58 14.40
C GLN A 269 -6.25 -24.80 15.51
N GLN A 270 -5.86 -24.66 16.77
CA GLN A 270 -6.69 -25.03 17.92
C GLN A 270 -7.67 -23.92 18.31
N ALA A 271 -7.21 -22.66 18.35
CA ALA A 271 -8.00 -21.54 18.84
C ALA A 271 -8.85 -20.87 17.73
N PHE A 272 -8.37 -20.93 16.47
CA PHE A 272 -9.06 -20.38 15.30
C PHE A 272 -9.64 -21.44 14.36
N GLY A 273 -9.41 -22.74 14.62
CA GLY A 273 -9.99 -23.83 13.84
C GLY A 273 -9.51 -23.90 12.39
N MET A 274 -8.34 -23.34 12.08
CA MET A 274 -7.84 -23.26 10.70
C MET A 274 -7.03 -24.48 10.30
N ARG A 275 -7.24 -24.97 9.08
CA ARG A 275 -6.27 -25.83 8.41
C ARG A 275 -5.20 -24.94 7.77
N LEU A 276 -3.95 -25.14 8.16
CA LEU A 276 -2.83 -24.37 7.62
C LEU A 276 -2.44 -24.90 6.22
N PRO A 277 -2.05 -24.01 5.29
CA PRO A 277 -1.57 -24.44 3.97
C PRO A 277 -0.26 -25.23 4.11
N ASP A 278 -0.12 -26.25 3.28
CA ASP A 278 1.15 -26.96 3.10
C ASP A 278 2.04 -26.16 2.13
N ASP A 279 2.57 -25.05 2.63
CA ASP A 279 3.45 -24.13 1.89
C ASP A 279 4.77 -23.99 2.65
N PRO A 280 5.93 -24.32 2.04
CA PRO A 280 7.23 -24.24 2.70
C PRO A 280 7.62 -22.81 3.12
N ARG A 281 6.95 -21.78 2.58
CA ARG A 281 7.16 -20.37 2.95
C ARG A 281 6.45 -19.97 4.25
N LEU A 282 5.47 -20.75 4.72
CA LEU A 282 4.65 -20.39 5.87
C LEU A 282 5.46 -20.22 7.16
N ASP A 283 6.29 -21.20 7.49
CA ASP A 283 7.08 -21.19 8.72
C ASP A 283 8.14 -20.07 8.74
N PRO A 284 8.92 -19.86 7.65
CA PRO A 284 9.77 -18.68 7.53
C PRO A 284 9.02 -17.36 7.68
N ALA A 285 7.84 -17.22 7.07
CA ALA A 285 7.06 -15.99 7.14
C ALA A 285 6.51 -15.71 8.55
N ILE A 286 6.08 -16.75 9.28
CA ILE A 286 5.69 -16.65 10.68
C ILE A 286 6.88 -16.24 11.55
N ALA A 287 8.04 -16.85 11.35
CA ALA A 287 9.26 -16.55 12.11
C ALA A 287 9.67 -15.08 11.94
N ASP A 288 9.71 -14.61 10.71
CA ASP A 288 10.03 -13.24 10.32
C ASP A 288 9.03 -12.22 10.92
N TRP A 289 7.73 -12.52 10.85
CA TRP A 289 6.70 -11.70 11.51
C TRP A 289 6.84 -11.66 13.04
N LEU A 290 7.14 -12.79 13.70
CA LEU A 290 7.38 -12.84 15.15
C LEU A 290 8.59 -12.00 15.54
N GLN A 291 9.68 -12.09 14.79
CA GLN A 291 10.90 -11.33 15.04
C GLN A 291 10.64 -9.82 14.97
N ARG A 292 9.97 -9.35 13.90
CA ARG A 292 9.56 -7.94 13.77
C ARG A 292 8.66 -7.49 14.91
N SER A 293 7.70 -8.33 15.29
CA SER A 293 6.74 -8.02 16.36
C SER A 293 7.43 -7.85 17.72
N ARG A 294 8.46 -8.65 18.01
CA ARG A 294 9.27 -8.53 19.23
C ARG A 294 10.13 -7.29 19.24
N ALA A 295 10.81 -6.99 18.13
CA ALA A 295 11.64 -5.78 18.01
C ALA A 295 10.81 -4.50 18.27
N ALA A 296 9.61 -4.43 17.72
CA ALA A 296 8.67 -3.33 17.98
C ALA A 296 8.17 -3.28 19.44
N GLY A 297 8.08 -4.43 20.12
CA GLY A 297 7.70 -4.53 21.53
C GLY A 297 8.80 -4.05 22.48
N HIS A 298 10.07 -4.41 22.23
CA HIS A 298 11.20 -4.01 23.06
C HIS A 298 11.46 -2.50 23.03
N GLY A 299 11.38 -1.86 21.84
CA GLY A 299 11.52 -0.40 21.73
C GLY A 299 10.43 0.37 22.49
N ARG A 300 9.23 -0.21 22.65
CA ARG A 300 8.15 0.37 23.48
C ARG A 300 8.40 0.21 24.97
N ALA A 301 8.94 -0.94 25.41
CA ALA A 301 9.28 -1.17 26.81
C ALA A 301 10.42 -0.25 27.28
N GLU A 302 11.44 -0.01 26.44
CA GLU A 302 12.53 0.94 26.76
C GLU A 302 12.04 2.40 26.82
N ALA A 303 11.13 2.79 25.93
CA ALA A 303 10.50 4.11 25.96
C ALA A 303 9.61 4.30 27.20
N GLN A 304 8.86 3.26 27.60
CA GLN A 304 8.04 3.28 28.82
C GLN A 304 8.87 3.21 30.10
N HIS A 305 10.01 2.50 30.10
CA HIS A 305 10.92 2.44 31.26
C HIS A 305 11.66 3.77 31.48
N ARG A 306 12.01 4.50 30.40
CA ARG A 306 12.51 5.89 30.49
C ARG A 306 11.45 6.86 31.01
N ALA A 307 10.17 6.65 30.69
CA ALA A 307 9.07 7.47 31.22
C ALA A 307 8.71 7.14 32.68
N GLY A 308 8.92 5.88 33.11
CA GLY A 308 8.57 5.39 34.45
C GLY A 308 9.47 5.85 35.61
N LEU A 309 10.56 6.57 35.34
CA LEU A 309 11.39 7.21 36.38
C LEU A 309 10.79 8.52 36.93
N GLN A 310 9.61 8.93 36.44
CA GLN A 310 8.85 10.08 36.95
C GLN A 310 7.44 9.66 37.39
N GLY A 311 7.31 9.21 38.64
CA GLY A 311 6.06 9.29 39.43
C GLY A 311 4.98 8.23 39.18
N THR A 312 4.71 7.43 40.21
CA THR A 312 3.58 6.48 40.33
C THR A 312 2.24 7.18 40.56
N LEU A 313 1.18 6.79 39.81
CA LEU A 313 -0.24 6.75 40.23
C LEU A 313 -1.04 5.84 39.26
N HIS A 314 -2.14 5.26 39.76
CA HIS A 314 -2.87 4.08 39.27
C HIS A 314 -3.16 3.95 37.76
N ALA A 315 -3.00 2.71 37.26
CA ALA A 315 -3.07 2.32 35.86
C ALA A 315 -4.50 2.01 35.37
N PRO A 316 -4.98 2.66 34.28
CA PRO A 316 -5.99 2.12 33.39
C PRO A 316 -5.35 1.32 32.24
N ILE A 317 -6.12 0.40 31.65
CA ILE A 317 -5.72 -0.42 30.49
C ILE A 317 -5.37 0.52 29.32
N GLN A 318 -4.08 0.73 29.08
CA GLN A 318 -3.55 1.46 27.94
C GLN A 318 -2.92 0.50 26.92
N ILE A 319 -3.50 0.45 25.72
CA ILE A 319 -2.76 0.15 24.49
C ILE A 319 -2.65 1.49 23.78
N VAL A 320 -1.54 2.21 23.97
CA VAL A 320 -1.36 3.54 23.40
C VAL A 320 -0.02 3.66 22.65
N HIS A 321 -0.17 4.28 21.49
CA HIS A 321 0.73 5.06 20.65
C HIS A 321 1.99 5.67 21.30
N ALA A 322 2.98 5.92 20.44
CA ALA A 322 4.02 6.93 20.62
C ALA A 322 4.00 7.78 19.32
N GLN A 323 4.10 9.12 19.30
CA GLN A 323 4.57 10.08 20.30
C GLN A 323 3.73 11.37 20.33
N ALA A 324 3.81 12.05 21.47
CA ALA A 324 3.33 13.40 21.75
C ALA A 324 4.42 14.46 21.48
N ASP A 325 4.04 15.64 21.00
CA ASP A 325 4.23 16.90 21.73
C ASP A 325 3.43 18.05 21.06
N ALA A 326 2.29 18.42 21.65
CA ALA A 326 1.43 19.51 21.16
C ALA A 326 0.88 20.38 22.31
N ARG A 327 1.66 20.55 23.38
CA ARG A 327 1.32 21.46 24.49
C ARG A 327 2.36 22.56 24.66
N ALA A 328 2.47 23.42 23.65
CA ALA A 328 3.15 24.72 23.77
C ALA A 328 2.61 25.87 22.88
N VAL A 329 1.52 25.68 22.10
CA VAL A 329 1.08 26.71 21.13
C VAL A 329 -0.30 27.34 21.44
N LEU A 330 -1.07 26.80 22.40
CA LEU A 330 -2.41 27.30 22.74
C LEU A 330 -2.45 28.52 23.70
N ARG A 331 -1.46 29.42 23.64
CA ARG A 331 -1.45 30.70 24.39
C ARG A 331 -0.99 31.92 23.59
N ARG A 332 -1.18 31.92 22.27
CA ARG A 332 -1.17 33.14 21.46
C ARG A 332 -2.39 33.12 20.55
N TYR A 333 -3.01 34.29 20.36
CA TYR A 333 -4.27 34.53 19.65
C TYR A 333 -5.57 34.54 20.48
N VAL A 334 -5.54 35.24 21.62
CA VAL A 334 -6.61 36.19 21.95
C VAL A 334 -5.93 37.46 22.46
N VAL A 335 -5.89 38.51 21.64
CA VAL A 335 -6.12 39.93 21.96
C VAL A 335 -6.00 40.68 20.64
N GLY A 336 -7.09 41.27 20.17
CA GLY A 336 -7.07 42.12 18.98
C GLY A 336 -8.43 42.42 18.34
N ALA A 337 -9.51 42.56 19.12
CA ALA A 337 -10.74 43.16 18.61
C ALA A 337 -11.56 43.77 19.77
N VAL A 338 -11.29 45.03 20.08
CA VAL A 338 -12.28 45.95 20.64
C VAL A 338 -12.07 47.29 19.95
N LEU A 339 -13.04 47.72 19.14
CA LEU A 339 -13.82 48.96 19.36
C LEU A 339 -14.84 49.20 18.21
N ALA A 340 -16.09 49.43 18.65
CA ALA A 340 -17.24 50.11 17.99
C ALA A 340 -18.20 49.29 17.08
N PRO A 341 -19.49 49.69 16.98
CA PRO A 341 -20.52 49.48 18.01
C PRO A 341 -21.74 48.67 17.50
N ALA A 342 -22.64 48.35 18.43
CA ALA A 342 -23.80 47.47 18.28
C ALA A 342 -24.70 47.72 17.04
N ALA A 343 -25.06 46.63 16.35
CA ALA A 343 -26.19 46.57 15.42
C ALA A 343 -27.20 45.53 15.93
N SER A 344 -28.49 45.86 15.87
CA SER A 344 -29.53 45.39 16.79
C SER A 344 -30.58 44.45 16.19
N SER A 345 -30.28 43.65 15.15
CA SER A 345 -31.10 42.47 14.81
C SER A 345 -30.42 41.48 13.85
N LEU A 346 -30.90 40.23 13.85
CA LEU A 346 -30.43 39.13 13.00
C LEU A 346 -30.71 39.36 11.49
N ASN A 347 -31.66 40.24 11.14
CA ASN A 347 -32.03 40.50 9.74
C ASN A 347 -31.03 41.40 8.99
N ASP A 348 -30.33 42.30 9.68
CA ASP A 348 -29.34 43.19 9.02
C ASP A 348 -28.06 42.45 8.59
N ARG A 349 -27.78 41.28 9.18
CA ARG A 349 -26.65 40.43 8.79
C ARG A 349 -26.91 39.58 7.55
N ILE A 350 -28.17 39.30 7.22
CA ILE A 350 -28.55 38.46 6.07
C ILE A 350 -28.61 39.28 4.77
N ALA A 351 -28.89 40.59 4.86
CA ALA A 351 -28.98 41.46 3.69
C ALA A 351 -27.62 41.80 3.02
N ALA A 352 -26.48 41.58 3.69
CA ALA A 352 -25.15 41.83 3.11
C ALA A 352 -24.57 40.66 2.30
N LEU A 353 -25.24 39.50 2.26
CA LEU A 353 -24.79 38.30 1.54
C LEU A 353 -25.55 38.01 0.23
N HIS A 354 -26.54 38.84 -0.15
CA HIS A 354 -27.27 38.67 -1.40
C HIS A 354 -27.54 40.01 -2.08
N THR A 355 -26.58 40.52 -2.85
CA THR A 355 -26.85 41.35 -4.03
C THR A 355 -25.59 41.43 -4.90
N THR A 356 -25.51 40.69 -5.99
CA THR A 356 -25.36 41.27 -7.35
C THR A 356 -25.84 40.24 -8.38
N ARG A 357 -26.52 40.76 -9.40
CA ARG A 357 -27.45 40.12 -10.34
C ARG A 357 -26.85 39.05 -11.27
N TYR A 358 -27.65 38.02 -11.53
CA TYR A 358 -27.63 37.23 -12.77
C TYR A 358 -28.21 38.05 -13.93
N GLY A 359 -27.51 38.09 -15.05
CA GLY A 359 -28.02 38.56 -16.33
C GLY A 359 -26.94 38.57 -17.41
N GLY A 360 -27.05 37.69 -18.40
CA GLY A 360 -26.32 37.83 -19.68
C GLY A 360 -25.71 36.54 -20.25
N SER A 361 -26.39 35.98 -21.25
CA SER A 361 -25.91 35.25 -22.44
C SER A 361 -24.73 34.26 -22.36
N TRP A 362 -25.01 33.03 -22.78
CA TRP A 362 -24.04 32.03 -23.23
C TRP A 362 -23.15 32.55 -24.37
N HIS A 363 -21.84 32.64 -24.12
CA HIS A 363 -20.82 32.61 -25.16
C HIS A 363 -19.73 31.63 -24.76
N ALA A 364 -19.40 30.73 -25.69
CA ALA A 364 -18.30 29.78 -25.59
C ALA A 364 -16.96 30.52 -25.54
N GLY A 365 -16.22 30.36 -24.45
CA GLY A 365 -14.86 30.88 -24.26
C GLY A 365 -14.14 30.00 -23.23
N GLN A 366 -12.87 29.68 -23.52
CA GLN A 366 -12.03 28.69 -22.84
C GLN A 366 -11.90 28.88 -21.32
N PRO A 367 -11.69 27.81 -20.53
CA PRO A 367 -11.41 27.96 -19.10
C PRO A 367 -9.94 28.34 -18.88
N ASP A 368 -9.70 29.54 -18.36
CA ASP A 368 -8.49 29.85 -17.60
C ASP A 368 -8.66 29.33 -16.17
N THR A 369 -7.74 28.44 -15.79
CA THR A 369 -7.61 27.81 -14.47
C THR A 369 -6.84 28.73 -13.51
N GLU A 370 -7.44 29.16 -12.40
CA GLU A 370 -6.69 29.64 -11.23
C GLU A 370 -6.53 28.50 -10.21
N LEU A 371 -5.28 28.08 -10.03
CA LEU A 371 -4.82 27.05 -9.09
C LEU A 371 -4.86 27.54 -7.64
N GLU A 372 -5.24 26.65 -6.72
CA GLU A 372 -5.02 26.81 -5.28
C GLU A 372 -3.55 27.11 -4.93
N PRO A 373 -3.26 27.85 -3.83
CA PRO A 373 -1.92 28.30 -3.50
C PRO A 373 -1.00 27.11 -3.16
N ARG A 374 -0.06 26.80 -4.06
CA ARG A 374 1.01 25.81 -3.84
C ARG A 374 1.78 26.14 -2.56
N MET A 375 1.75 25.25 -1.57
CA MET A 375 2.74 25.25 -0.49
C MET A 375 4.14 25.08 -1.09
N SER A 376 4.99 26.09 -0.96
CA SER A 376 6.34 26.10 -1.55
C SER A 376 7.26 25.08 -0.86
N LEU A 377 8.03 24.30 -1.65
CA LEU A 377 9.06 23.37 -1.16
C LEU A 377 10.00 24.02 -0.14
N ALA A 378 10.28 25.33 -0.28
CA ALA A 378 11.13 26.10 0.63
C ALA A 378 10.66 26.08 2.09
N THR A 379 9.35 25.93 2.35
CA THR A 379 8.80 25.84 3.71
C THR A 379 9.24 24.58 4.45
N HIS A 380 9.68 23.54 3.71
CA HIS A 380 10.18 22.28 4.25
C HIS A 380 11.71 22.21 4.27
N ARG A 381 12.42 23.33 4.10
CA ARG A 381 13.90 23.42 4.08
C ARG A 381 14.55 22.65 5.23
N HIS A 382 14.13 22.91 6.47
CA HIS A 382 14.78 22.31 7.64
C HIS A 382 14.53 20.80 7.74
N ALA A 383 13.40 20.32 7.23
CA ALA A 383 13.03 18.91 7.23
C ALA A 383 13.80 18.11 6.17
N LEU A 384 13.98 18.67 4.97
CA LEU A 384 14.66 18.02 3.85
C LEU A 384 16.18 18.27 3.82
N ALA A 385 16.66 19.35 4.43
CA ALA A 385 18.07 19.73 4.49
C ALA A 385 18.44 20.21 5.90
N PRO A 386 18.48 19.31 6.91
CA PRO A 386 18.66 19.66 8.32
C PRO A 386 20.01 20.30 8.61
N LEU A 387 21.02 20.04 7.77
CA LEU A 387 22.36 20.62 7.89
C LEU A 387 22.51 21.98 7.19
N GLY A 388 21.42 22.54 6.65
CA GLY A 388 21.43 23.81 5.90
C GLY A 388 21.88 23.68 4.44
N PHE A 389 22.19 22.46 3.99
CA PHE A 389 22.45 22.09 2.59
C PHE A 389 21.86 20.72 2.31
N LEU A 390 21.52 20.44 1.06
CA LEU A 390 20.94 19.16 0.62
C LEU A 390 22.07 18.18 0.28
N ARG A 391 22.19 17.07 1.03
CA ARG A 391 23.12 15.97 0.71
C ARG A 391 22.47 15.04 -0.29
N VAL A 392 23.09 14.84 -1.45
CA VAL A 392 22.52 14.04 -2.53
C VAL A 392 23.45 12.90 -2.92
N ALA A 393 22.96 11.67 -2.82
CA ALA A 393 23.69 10.50 -3.31
C ALA A 393 23.49 10.32 -4.82
N ILE A 394 24.60 10.24 -5.55
CA ILE A 394 24.65 10.10 -7.01
C ILE A 394 25.24 8.74 -7.36
N ASN A 395 24.49 7.93 -8.12
CA ASN A 395 24.92 6.61 -8.57
C ASN A 395 25.64 6.69 -9.92
N LEU A 396 26.96 6.83 -9.90
CA LEU A 396 27.81 6.80 -11.11
C LEU A 396 27.87 5.41 -11.76
N GLY A 397 27.44 4.36 -11.04
CA GLY A 397 27.27 3.01 -11.60
C GLY A 397 26.15 2.91 -12.65
N ASN A 398 25.30 3.94 -12.77
CA ASN A 398 24.30 4.04 -13.82
C ASN A 398 24.58 5.26 -14.74
N PRO A 399 25.36 5.08 -15.82
CA PRO A 399 25.77 6.17 -16.70
C PRO A 399 24.62 6.80 -17.51
N VAL A 400 23.43 6.18 -17.48
CA VAL A 400 22.21 6.76 -18.05
C VAL A 400 21.70 7.92 -17.19
N LEU A 401 21.93 7.87 -15.86
CA LEU A 401 21.42 8.86 -14.90
C LEU A 401 22.49 9.81 -14.38
N ALA A 402 23.75 9.37 -14.28
CA ALA A 402 24.86 10.18 -13.81
C ALA A 402 26.18 9.79 -14.48
N GLN A 403 26.96 10.79 -14.87
CA GLN A 403 28.24 10.66 -15.57
C GLN A 403 29.32 11.48 -14.87
N GLY A 404 30.58 11.34 -15.30
CA GLY A 404 31.70 12.04 -14.70
C GLY A 404 32.33 11.23 -13.57
N ASP A 405 32.91 11.94 -12.60
CA ASP A 405 33.62 11.34 -11.47
C ASP A 405 33.16 11.96 -10.15
N ALA A 406 33.74 11.51 -9.03
CA ALA A 406 33.36 11.95 -7.69
C ALA A 406 33.56 13.46 -7.44
N ASN A 407 34.47 14.11 -8.18
CA ASN A 407 34.76 15.54 -8.04
C ASN A 407 33.92 16.40 -8.98
N ALA A 408 33.52 15.87 -10.13
CA ALA A 408 32.73 16.56 -11.14
C ALA A 408 31.59 15.68 -11.69
N PRO A 409 30.60 15.30 -10.85
CA PRO A 409 29.45 14.55 -11.31
C PRO A 409 28.56 15.43 -12.19
N ARG A 410 27.98 14.85 -13.24
CA ARG A 410 27.05 15.51 -14.18
C ARG A 410 25.94 14.57 -14.63
N GLY A 411 24.93 15.10 -15.31
CA GLY A 411 23.85 14.30 -15.92
C GLY A 411 22.51 14.45 -15.22
N PRO A 412 21.49 13.69 -15.66
CA PRO A 412 20.09 13.90 -15.26
C PRO A 412 19.83 13.95 -13.75
N SER A 413 20.45 13.04 -12.98
CA SER A 413 20.33 13.04 -11.52
C SER A 413 20.95 14.28 -10.87
N VAL A 414 22.08 14.76 -11.39
CA VAL A 414 22.75 15.97 -10.89
C VAL A 414 21.94 17.22 -11.20
N ASP A 415 21.39 17.31 -12.41
CA ASP A 415 20.57 18.44 -12.86
C ASP A 415 19.26 18.50 -12.06
N LEU A 416 18.60 17.36 -11.87
CA LEU A 416 17.37 17.25 -11.07
C LEU A 416 17.62 17.59 -9.60
N ALA A 417 18.71 17.09 -9.01
CA ALA A 417 19.11 17.43 -7.65
C ALA A 417 19.37 18.92 -7.46
N THR A 418 20.07 19.53 -8.42
CA THR A 418 20.39 20.97 -8.41
C THR A 418 19.11 21.80 -8.48
N ALA A 419 18.15 21.42 -9.33
CA ALA A 419 16.87 22.09 -9.43
C ALA A 419 16.04 21.99 -8.13
N LEU A 420 16.01 20.81 -7.50
CA LEU A 420 15.33 20.61 -6.23
C LEU A 420 15.98 21.42 -5.09
N ALA A 421 17.31 21.47 -5.04
CA ALA A 421 18.05 22.28 -4.07
C ALA A 421 17.77 23.79 -4.24
N GLN A 422 17.72 24.28 -5.49
CA GLN A 422 17.34 25.67 -5.80
C GLN A 422 15.92 25.99 -5.33
N ARG A 423 14.95 25.10 -5.59
CA ARG A 423 13.55 25.25 -5.15
C ARG A 423 13.40 25.17 -3.62
N LEU A 424 14.25 24.38 -2.95
CA LEU A 424 14.36 24.34 -1.49
C LEU A 424 15.08 25.59 -0.90
N GLY A 425 15.83 26.30 -1.74
CA GLY A 425 16.63 27.47 -1.40
C GLY A 425 17.87 27.15 -0.57
N VAL A 426 18.54 26.03 -0.89
CA VAL A 426 19.79 25.60 -0.25
C VAL A 426 20.84 25.21 -1.30
N HIS A 427 22.10 25.15 -0.89
CA HIS A 427 23.15 24.55 -1.71
C HIS A 427 23.05 23.02 -1.70
N VAL A 428 23.51 22.37 -2.76
CA VAL A 428 23.60 20.92 -2.87
C VAL A 428 25.03 20.44 -2.64
N ARG A 429 25.19 19.28 -2.01
CA ARG A 429 26.46 18.56 -1.92
C ARG A 429 26.28 17.13 -2.41
N PHE A 430 27.13 16.69 -3.32
CA PHE A 430 27.05 15.36 -3.91
C PHE A 430 27.94 14.37 -3.16
N SER A 431 27.41 13.19 -2.88
CA SER A 431 28.16 12.00 -2.49
C SER A 431 28.06 11.01 -3.65
N CYS A 432 29.18 10.69 -4.29
CA CYS A 432 29.19 9.81 -5.44
C CYS A 432 29.43 8.36 -5.05
N HIS A 433 28.67 7.46 -5.66
CA HIS A 433 28.68 6.04 -5.42
C HIS A 433 28.84 5.30 -6.74
N ASP A 434 29.58 4.20 -6.74
CA ASP A 434 29.89 3.36 -7.90
C ASP A 434 28.81 2.32 -8.23
N ALA A 435 27.84 2.12 -7.33
CA ALA A 435 26.76 1.17 -7.49
C ALA A 435 25.49 1.60 -6.75
N ALA A 436 24.34 1.09 -7.21
CA ALA A 436 23.06 1.31 -6.51
C ALA A 436 23.07 0.73 -5.08
N ALA A 437 23.77 -0.39 -4.87
CA ALA A 437 23.88 -1.03 -3.57
C ALA A 437 24.59 -0.13 -2.54
N SER A 438 25.65 0.60 -2.93
CA SER A 438 26.37 1.49 -2.03
C SER A 438 25.58 2.74 -1.68
N VAL A 439 24.74 3.27 -2.59
CA VAL A 439 23.77 4.33 -2.27
C VAL A 439 22.75 3.86 -1.23
N VAL A 440 22.21 2.65 -1.40
CA VAL A 440 21.19 2.08 -0.49
C VAL A 440 21.77 1.73 0.87
N ALA A 441 22.99 1.19 0.91
CA ALA A 441 23.70 0.93 2.17
C ALA A 441 23.84 2.22 2.99
N ALA A 442 24.29 3.29 2.33
CA ALA A 442 24.47 4.61 2.96
C ALA A 442 23.16 5.25 3.49
N ALA A 443 22.00 4.78 3.03
CA ALA A 443 20.70 5.24 3.55
C ALA A 443 20.48 4.88 5.03
N SER A 444 21.12 3.80 5.53
CA SER A 444 20.99 3.37 6.95
C SER A 444 21.68 4.31 7.91
N ASP A 445 22.70 5.02 7.43
CA ASP A 445 23.61 5.80 8.27
C ASP A 445 23.29 7.30 8.23
N ASP A 446 22.07 7.66 7.76
CA ASP A 446 21.65 9.04 7.47
C ASP A 446 22.71 9.80 6.64
N ALA A 447 23.36 9.13 5.69
CA ALA A 447 24.49 9.72 4.94
C ALA A 447 24.06 10.74 3.88
N TRP A 448 22.81 10.67 3.41
CA TRP A 448 22.25 11.54 2.38
C TRP A 448 20.79 11.86 2.65
N ASP A 449 20.32 12.99 2.11
CA ASP A 449 18.94 13.47 2.26
C ASP A 449 18.07 13.16 1.03
N LEU A 450 18.71 13.01 -0.14
CA LEU A 450 18.06 12.65 -1.40
C LEU A 450 18.97 11.73 -2.24
N ALA A 451 18.37 10.84 -3.04
CA ALA A 451 19.06 9.96 -3.97
C ALA A 451 18.23 9.71 -5.24
N PHE A 452 18.81 9.02 -6.22
CA PHE A 452 18.11 8.58 -7.43
C PHE A 452 18.31 7.09 -7.61
N LEU A 453 17.21 6.33 -7.54
CA LEU A 453 17.25 4.89 -7.45
C LEU A 453 16.09 4.28 -8.22
N ALA A 454 16.25 3.02 -8.63
CA ALA A 454 15.12 2.23 -9.08
C ALA A 454 14.11 2.07 -7.94
N VAL A 455 12.82 2.16 -8.25
CA VAL A 455 11.76 1.85 -7.31
C VAL A 455 11.89 0.39 -6.91
N ASP A 456 12.18 0.17 -5.64
CA ASP A 456 12.33 -1.17 -5.07
C ASP A 456 11.46 -1.25 -3.81
N PRO A 457 10.30 -1.93 -3.88
CA PRO A 457 9.42 -2.10 -2.73
C PRO A 457 10.09 -2.75 -1.53
N ALA A 458 11.17 -3.54 -1.73
CA ALA A 458 11.93 -4.14 -0.65
C ALA A 458 12.72 -3.12 0.20
N ARG A 459 12.81 -1.86 -0.26
CA ARG A 459 13.55 -0.77 0.39
C ARG A 459 12.63 0.32 0.95
N ALA A 460 11.31 0.13 0.87
CA ALA A 460 10.29 1.12 1.25
C ALA A 460 10.20 1.37 2.77
N ASP A 461 10.80 0.49 3.57
CA ASP A 461 10.95 0.61 5.02
C ASP A 461 11.99 1.66 5.45
N ARG A 462 12.87 2.05 4.53
CA ARG A 462 13.98 2.97 4.78
C ARG A 462 14.03 4.15 3.80
N ILE A 463 13.58 3.92 2.58
CA ILE A 463 13.64 4.88 1.47
C ILE A 463 12.23 5.11 0.94
N ALA A 464 11.76 6.36 1.00
CA ALA A 464 10.56 6.82 0.31
C ALA A 464 10.90 7.19 -1.13
N PHE A 465 9.99 6.89 -2.06
CA PHE A 465 10.18 7.15 -3.49
C PHE A 465 9.08 8.08 -4.02
N SER A 466 9.44 8.99 -4.93
CA SER A 466 8.48 9.67 -5.81
C SER A 466 7.87 8.69 -6.81
N ALA A 467 6.86 9.13 -7.57
CA ALA A 467 6.55 8.44 -8.81
C ALA A 467 7.78 8.48 -9.74
N PRO A 468 7.95 7.50 -10.65
CA PRO A 468 9.11 7.47 -11.52
C PRO A 468 9.16 8.67 -12.45
N TYR A 469 10.37 9.13 -12.77
CA TYR A 469 10.62 10.23 -13.71
C TYR A 469 11.20 9.72 -15.04
N VAL A 470 11.74 8.50 -15.07
CA VAL A 470 12.28 7.87 -16.27
C VAL A 470 12.18 6.35 -16.18
N GLU A 471 11.97 5.72 -17.32
CA GLU A 471 12.08 4.27 -17.53
C GLU A 471 13.32 3.95 -18.36
N ILE A 472 14.10 2.99 -17.87
CA ILE A 472 15.24 2.39 -18.59
C ILE A 472 15.03 0.88 -18.71
N GLU A 473 15.65 0.24 -19.68
CA GLU A 473 15.40 -1.17 -19.99
C GLU A 473 16.57 -2.06 -19.55
N GLY A 474 16.24 -3.17 -18.87
CA GLY A 474 17.16 -4.26 -18.62
C GLY A 474 17.12 -5.30 -19.75
N THR A 475 18.27 -5.58 -20.34
CA THR A 475 18.43 -6.58 -21.40
C THR A 475 19.82 -7.23 -21.33
N TYR A 476 20.14 -8.09 -22.29
CA TYR A 476 21.38 -8.83 -22.34
C TYR A 476 22.30 -8.38 -23.48
N LEU A 477 23.59 -8.33 -23.18
CA LEU A 477 24.67 -8.32 -24.15
C LEU A 477 25.11 -9.77 -24.38
N VAL A 478 25.26 -10.16 -25.64
CA VAL A 478 25.73 -11.49 -26.05
C VAL A 478 26.80 -11.35 -27.14
N ARG A 479 27.54 -12.42 -27.39
CA ARG A 479 28.42 -12.50 -28.56
C ARG A 479 27.61 -12.70 -29.84
N ASN A 480 28.16 -12.28 -30.99
CA ASN A 480 27.50 -12.37 -32.28
C ASN A 480 27.20 -13.82 -32.71
N ASP A 481 28.06 -14.75 -32.33
CA ASP A 481 27.91 -16.19 -32.56
C ASP A 481 26.92 -16.86 -31.58
N SER A 482 26.44 -16.16 -30.56
CA SER A 482 25.42 -16.69 -29.64
C SER A 482 24.14 -17.06 -30.39
N PRO A 483 23.56 -18.24 -30.11
CA PRO A 483 22.29 -18.64 -30.71
C PRO A 483 21.10 -17.82 -30.20
N ALA A 484 21.20 -17.21 -29.00
CA ALA A 484 20.09 -16.47 -28.37
C ALA A 484 19.60 -15.30 -29.24
N ARG A 485 18.32 -15.31 -29.62
CA ARG A 485 17.68 -14.24 -30.42
C ARG A 485 16.83 -13.30 -29.56
N GLN A 486 16.33 -13.80 -28.43
CA GLN A 486 15.46 -13.09 -27.50
C GLN A 486 15.85 -13.39 -26.05
N VAL A 487 15.41 -12.58 -25.08
CA VAL A 487 15.82 -12.72 -23.67
C VAL A 487 15.43 -14.06 -23.07
N ALA A 488 14.31 -14.64 -23.51
CA ALA A 488 13.82 -15.94 -23.04
C ALA A 488 14.74 -17.11 -23.41
N ASP A 489 15.58 -16.96 -24.44
CA ASP A 489 16.50 -18.01 -24.87
C ASP A 489 17.67 -18.20 -23.88
N LEU A 490 17.82 -17.30 -22.91
CA LEU A 490 18.94 -17.31 -21.96
C LEU A 490 18.62 -17.96 -20.61
N ASP A 491 17.38 -18.39 -20.34
CA ASP A 491 17.05 -19.16 -19.12
C ASP A 491 17.06 -20.68 -19.36
N HIS A 492 18.25 -21.19 -19.66
CA HIS A 492 18.48 -22.62 -19.90
C HIS A 492 19.58 -23.16 -19.01
N ASP A 493 19.50 -24.46 -18.70
CA ASP A 493 20.52 -25.16 -17.93
C ASP A 493 21.90 -25.06 -18.59
N GLY A 494 22.92 -24.88 -17.75
CA GLY A 494 24.31 -24.72 -18.19
C GLY A 494 24.70 -23.33 -18.70
N LEU A 495 23.76 -22.41 -18.92
CA LEU A 495 24.10 -21.02 -19.30
C LEU A 495 24.50 -20.19 -18.08
N ARG A 496 25.51 -19.32 -18.27
CA ARG A 496 26.09 -18.45 -17.24
C ARG A 496 25.91 -16.98 -17.63
N ILE A 497 25.28 -16.19 -16.76
CA ILE A 497 24.93 -14.80 -17.00
C ILE A 497 25.65 -13.89 -16.01
N ALA A 498 26.48 -12.96 -16.50
CA ALA A 498 27.12 -11.95 -15.68
C ALA A 498 26.13 -10.87 -15.25
N VAL A 499 26.15 -10.49 -13.97
CA VAL A 499 25.24 -9.47 -13.42
C VAL A 499 25.97 -8.59 -12.40
N GLY A 500 25.73 -7.29 -12.40
CA GLY A 500 26.25 -6.38 -11.36
C GLY A 500 25.49 -6.54 -10.05
N ARG A 501 26.19 -6.85 -8.96
CA ARG A 501 25.59 -7.14 -7.64
C ARG A 501 24.75 -5.97 -7.13
N GLY A 502 23.52 -6.27 -6.72
CA GLY A 502 22.60 -5.31 -6.10
C GLY A 502 22.03 -4.27 -7.06
N ALA A 503 22.31 -4.38 -8.36
CA ALA A 503 21.59 -3.63 -9.39
C ALA A 503 20.10 -4.02 -9.41
N ALA A 504 19.24 -3.12 -9.88
CA ALA A 504 17.79 -3.40 -9.92
C ALA A 504 17.45 -4.67 -10.73
N TYR A 505 18.15 -4.87 -11.86
CA TYR A 505 18.00 -6.06 -12.67
C TYR A 505 18.65 -7.32 -12.07
N ASP A 506 19.63 -7.21 -11.16
CA ASP A 506 20.12 -8.37 -10.39
C ASP A 506 19.03 -8.95 -9.51
N LEU A 507 18.35 -8.06 -8.78
CA LEU A 507 17.24 -8.45 -7.92
C LEU A 507 16.09 -9.08 -8.74
N PHE A 508 15.80 -8.54 -9.94
CA PHE A 508 14.82 -9.11 -10.84
C PHE A 508 15.24 -10.50 -11.35
N LEU A 509 16.43 -10.62 -11.94
CA LEU A 509 16.90 -11.87 -12.52
C LEU A 509 17.03 -12.98 -11.49
N SER A 510 17.42 -12.64 -10.26
CA SER A 510 17.49 -13.59 -9.14
C SER A 510 16.14 -14.22 -8.78
N ARG A 511 15.02 -13.57 -9.12
CA ARG A 511 13.66 -14.07 -8.89
C ARG A 511 13.08 -14.81 -10.09
N GLU A 512 13.45 -14.38 -11.29
CA GLU A 512 12.83 -14.85 -12.54
C GLU A 512 13.59 -15.99 -13.21
N LEU A 513 14.92 -15.98 -13.22
CA LEU A 513 15.70 -17.06 -13.82
C LEU A 513 15.52 -18.35 -13.01
N ARG A 514 15.22 -19.45 -13.69
CA ARG A 514 14.99 -20.76 -13.09
C ARG A 514 16.11 -21.76 -13.36
N GLN A 515 16.78 -21.62 -14.49
CA GLN A 515 17.74 -22.61 -14.99
C GLN A 515 19.13 -22.01 -15.19
N ALA A 516 19.24 -20.79 -15.72
CA ALA A 516 20.54 -20.17 -15.93
C ALA A 516 21.22 -19.77 -14.62
N THR A 517 22.54 -19.86 -14.58
CA THR A 517 23.36 -19.50 -13.42
C THR A 517 23.76 -18.03 -13.48
N ILE A 518 23.53 -17.29 -12.38
CA ILE A 518 23.95 -15.89 -12.24
C ILE A 518 25.36 -15.81 -11.66
N GLU A 519 26.25 -15.09 -12.36
CA GLU A 519 27.59 -14.74 -11.88
C GLU A 519 27.69 -13.26 -11.55
N ARG A 520 27.90 -12.95 -10.27
CA ARG A 520 27.86 -11.57 -9.80
C ARG A 520 29.24 -10.92 -9.79
N ALA A 521 29.35 -9.78 -10.43
CA ALA A 521 30.48 -8.85 -10.29
C ALA A 521 30.10 -7.70 -9.33
N ASP A 522 31.09 -6.96 -8.83
CA ASP A 522 30.85 -5.89 -7.85
C ASP A 522 30.05 -4.71 -8.42
N THR A 523 30.21 -4.42 -9.71
CA THR A 523 29.48 -3.33 -10.41
C THR A 523 28.90 -3.80 -11.74
N SER A 524 27.95 -3.03 -12.26
CA SER A 524 27.38 -3.24 -13.60
C SER A 524 28.43 -3.23 -14.71
N ALA A 525 29.42 -2.33 -14.60
CA ALA A 525 30.52 -2.27 -15.56
C ALA A 525 31.44 -3.49 -15.44
N ALA A 526 31.77 -3.90 -14.21
CA ALA A 526 32.58 -5.10 -13.97
C ALA A 526 31.90 -6.38 -14.47
N ALA A 527 30.56 -6.45 -14.46
CA ALA A 527 29.83 -7.59 -15.00
C ALA A 527 30.00 -7.75 -16.52
N ILE A 528 30.05 -6.65 -17.27
CA ILE A 528 30.31 -6.69 -18.71
C ILE A 528 31.73 -7.20 -18.99
N THR A 529 32.71 -6.71 -18.22
CA THR A 529 34.09 -7.18 -18.29
C THR A 529 34.22 -8.66 -17.92
N LEU A 530 33.52 -9.11 -16.87
CA LEU A 530 33.49 -10.50 -16.43
C LEU A 530 32.97 -11.43 -17.54
N PHE A 531 31.87 -11.04 -18.18
CA PHE A 531 31.28 -11.78 -19.30
C PHE A 531 32.27 -11.99 -20.45
N ASP A 532 33.01 -10.95 -20.84
CA ASP A 532 33.98 -11.02 -21.93
C ASP A 532 35.20 -11.87 -21.53
N GLN A 533 35.80 -11.58 -20.36
CA GLN A 533 37.02 -12.25 -19.89
C GLN A 533 36.82 -13.74 -19.60
N GLN A 534 35.71 -14.12 -18.97
CA GLN A 534 35.42 -15.52 -18.64
C GLN A 534 34.60 -16.25 -19.70
N ARG A 535 34.33 -15.58 -20.83
CA ARG A 535 33.52 -16.11 -21.93
C ARG A 535 32.15 -16.65 -21.48
N LEU A 536 31.49 -15.94 -20.58
CA LEU A 536 30.12 -16.27 -20.12
C LEU A 536 29.11 -16.10 -21.26
N ASP A 537 27.90 -16.62 -21.13
CA ASP A 537 26.92 -16.66 -22.23
C ASP A 537 26.24 -15.32 -22.49
N ALA A 538 26.03 -14.52 -21.44
CA ALA A 538 25.48 -13.18 -21.53
C ALA A 538 25.95 -12.26 -20.39
N ALA A 539 25.86 -10.94 -20.59
CA ALA A 539 25.90 -9.94 -19.53
C ALA A 539 24.56 -9.21 -19.41
N ALA A 540 23.98 -9.18 -18.22
CA ALA A 540 22.79 -8.40 -17.92
C ALA A 540 23.14 -6.95 -17.60
N GLY A 541 22.39 -6.02 -18.17
CA GLY A 541 22.62 -4.60 -17.95
C GLY A 541 21.52 -3.70 -18.48
N VAL A 542 21.69 -2.41 -18.22
CA VAL A 542 20.86 -1.39 -18.85
C VAL A 542 21.26 -1.27 -20.32
N ARG A 543 20.26 -1.21 -21.22
CA ARG A 543 20.47 -1.25 -22.68
C ARG A 543 21.56 -0.30 -23.17
N GLN A 544 21.54 0.96 -22.76
CA GLN A 544 22.43 2.00 -23.27
C GLN A 544 23.92 1.72 -22.97
N PRO A 545 24.33 1.42 -21.72
CA PRO A 545 25.70 0.96 -21.45
C PRO A 545 26.11 -0.28 -22.25
N LEU A 546 25.22 -1.26 -22.40
CA LEU A 546 25.52 -2.47 -23.17
C LEU A 546 25.73 -2.14 -24.66
N GLN A 547 24.93 -1.24 -25.22
CA GLN A 547 25.07 -0.77 -26.60
C GLN A 547 26.36 0.01 -26.79
N ALA A 548 26.69 0.92 -25.87
CA ALA A 548 27.95 1.66 -25.90
C ALA A 548 29.16 0.72 -25.85
N TRP A 549 29.09 -0.33 -25.02
CA TRP A 549 30.12 -1.37 -24.99
C TRP A 549 30.23 -2.14 -26.31
N ALA A 550 29.10 -2.60 -26.86
CA ALA A 550 29.07 -3.35 -28.12
C ALA A 550 29.59 -2.53 -29.31
N GLN A 551 29.36 -1.21 -29.32
CA GLN A 551 29.86 -0.31 -30.36
C GLN A 551 31.39 -0.25 -30.41
N VAL A 552 32.06 -0.36 -29.26
CA VAL A 552 33.53 -0.27 -29.16
C VAL A 552 34.22 -1.63 -29.02
N HIS A 553 33.46 -2.73 -28.87
CA HIS A 553 33.96 -4.11 -28.81
C HIS A 553 33.31 -4.98 -29.90
N PRO A 554 33.90 -5.01 -31.12
CA PRO A 554 33.39 -5.83 -32.22
C PRO A 554 33.20 -7.30 -31.82
N GLY A 555 32.18 -7.95 -32.37
CA GLY A 555 31.84 -9.34 -32.02
C GLY A 555 30.74 -9.48 -30.96
N HIS A 556 30.19 -8.36 -30.48
CA HIS A 556 29.10 -8.34 -29.51
C HIS A 556 27.84 -7.65 -30.06
N ARG A 557 26.68 -8.05 -29.53
CA ARG A 557 25.38 -7.44 -29.83
C ARG A 557 24.49 -7.44 -28.60
N VAL A 558 23.56 -6.49 -28.55
CA VAL A 558 22.53 -6.39 -27.51
C VAL A 558 21.24 -7.02 -28.04
N LEU A 559 20.53 -7.79 -27.20
CA LEU A 559 19.23 -8.35 -27.58
C LEU A 559 18.20 -7.24 -27.80
N ALA A 560 17.32 -7.42 -28.78
CA ALA A 560 16.38 -6.38 -29.21
C ALA A 560 15.26 -6.18 -28.18
N ASP A 561 14.78 -7.27 -27.59
CA ASP A 561 13.80 -7.28 -26.52
C ASP A 561 14.43 -6.99 -25.14
N ARG A 562 13.61 -6.99 -24.10
CA ARG A 562 13.98 -6.62 -22.72
C ARG A 562 13.33 -7.59 -21.75
N PHE A 563 14.01 -7.94 -20.67
CA PHE A 563 13.43 -8.78 -19.62
C PHE A 563 12.76 -7.97 -18.52
N THR A 564 13.09 -6.68 -18.37
CA THR A 564 12.44 -5.79 -17.41
C THR A 564 12.49 -4.33 -17.86
N VAL A 565 11.49 -3.56 -17.42
CA VAL A 565 11.55 -2.10 -17.34
C VAL A 565 11.98 -1.72 -15.93
N ILE A 566 12.87 -0.74 -15.80
CA ILE A 566 13.41 -0.28 -14.53
C ILE A 566 12.96 1.16 -14.34
N GLN A 567 12.00 1.34 -13.43
CA GLN A 567 11.41 2.64 -13.10
C GLN A 567 12.32 3.37 -12.11
N GLN A 568 12.88 4.52 -12.51
CA GLN A 568 13.76 5.33 -11.67
C GLN A 568 12.97 6.47 -11.03
N ALA A 569 13.16 6.66 -9.74
CA ALA A 569 12.49 7.67 -8.93
C ALA A 569 13.47 8.50 -8.12
N VAL A 570 13.00 9.66 -7.65
CA VAL A 570 13.67 10.41 -6.59
C VAL A 570 13.41 9.69 -5.28
N ALA A 571 14.47 9.48 -4.51
CA ALA A 571 14.46 8.77 -3.25
C ALA A 571 14.83 9.72 -2.11
N ALA A 572 14.22 9.55 -0.95
CA ALA A 572 14.55 10.27 0.27
C ALA A 572 14.40 9.33 1.48
N PRO A 573 15.11 9.53 2.60
CA PRO A 573 14.92 8.70 3.79
C PRO A 573 13.47 8.76 4.28
N VAL A 574 12.86 7.62 4.61
CA VAL A 574 11.46 7.58 5.07
C VAL A 574 11.26 8.29 6.42
N ALA A 575 12.33 8.48 7.19
CA ALA A 575 12.34 9.21 8.45
C ALA A 575 12.05 10.72 8.29
N ARG A 576 12.08 11.26 7.06
CA ARG A 576 11.71 12.64 6.80
C ARG A 576 10.22 12.86 7.06
N PRO A 577 9.81 14.03 7.59
CA PRO A 577 8.39 14.32 7.83
C PRO A 577 7.53 14.11 6.57
N ALA A 578 6.37 13.48 6.73
CA ALA A 578 5.50 13.11 5.61
C ALA A 578 5.12 14.31 4.72
N ALA A 579 4.80 15.46 5.33
CA ALA A 579 4.50 16.70 4.59
C ALA A 579 5.70 17.19 3.75
N ALA A 580 6.93 17.02 4.26
CA ALA A 580 8.14 17.39 3.55
C ALA A 580 8.42 16.45 2.37
N LEU A 581 8.19 15.14 2.55
CA LEU A 581 8.28 14.15 1.47
C LEU A 581 7.22 14.40 0.39
N GLN A 582 5.98 14.72 0.80
CA GLN A 582 4.90 15.05 -0.13
C GLN A 582 5.23 16.30 -0.94
N ALA A 583 5.72 17.36 -0.30
CA ALA A 583 6.14 18.58 -0.99
C ALA A 583 7.31 18.31 -1.96
N LEU A 584 8.30 17.51 -1.53
CA LEU A 584 9.41 17.08 -2.39
C LEU A 584 8.89 16.34 -3.63
N PHE A 585 8.00 15.37 -3.45
CA PHE A 585 7.49 14.55 -4.55
C PHE A 585 6.53 15.31 -5.46
N ALA A 586 5.72 16.23 -4.92
CA ALA A 586 4.93 17.16 -5.72
C ALA A 586 5.84 18.07 -6.57
N GLU A 587 7.00 18.47 -6.04
CA GLU A 587 7.96 19.26 -6.80
C GLU A 587 8.62 18.44 -7.91
N VAL A 588 8.88 17.15 -7.69
CA VAL A 588 9.33 16.20 -8.73
C VAL A 588 8.29 16.09 -9.84
N GLU A 589 6.99 15.97 -9.51
CA GLU A 589 5.90 15.99 -10.51
C GLU A 589 5.88 17.30 -11.32
N ALA A 590 6.07 18.44 -10.66
CA ALA A 590 6.16 19.72 -11.35
C ALA A 590 7.39 19.81 -12.27
N ILE A 591 8.51 19.16 -11.92
CA ILE A 591 9.69 19.07 -12.81
C ILE A 591 9.43 18.13 -13.99
N LYS A 592 8.74 17.00 -13.77
CA LYS A 592 8.36 16.04 -14.82
C LYS A 592 7.49 16.66 -15.91
N ALA A 593 6.61 17.59 -15.52
CA ALA A 593 5.78 18.34 -16.46
C ALA A 593 6.57 19.38 -17.29
N GLY A 594 7.79 19.74 -16.86
CA GLY A 594 8.63 20.75 -17.51
C GLY A 594 9.66 20.16 -18.50
N PRO A 595 10.45 21.03 -19.15
CA PRO A 595 11.45 20.62 -20.14
C PRO A 595 12.74 20.05 -19.52
N LEU A 596 12.98 20.30 -18.23
CA LEU A 596 14.27 20.06 -17.56
C LEU A 596 14.78 18.62 -17.74
N LEU A 597 13.93 17.61 -17.53
CA LEU A 597 14.34 16.21 -17.67
C LEU A 597 14.72 15.89 -19.12
N GLY A 598 13.91 16.32 -20.09
CA GLY A 598 14.19 16.09 -21.51
C GLY A 598 15.52 16.71 -21.93
N GLU A 599 15.78 17.94 -21.52
CA GLU A 599 17.06 18.62 -21.80
C GLU A 599 18.24 17.95 -21.09
N ALA A 600 18.06 17.50 -19.85
CA ALA A 600 19.12 16.84 -19.09
C ALA A 600 19.52 15.49 -19.72
N PHE A 601 18.55 14.67 -20.11
CA PHE A 601 18.82 13.41 -20.81
C PHE A 601 19.41 13.64 -22.22
N ALA A 602 18.95 14.66 -22.94
CA ALA A 602 19.52 15.03 -24.24
C ALA A 602 20.98 15.49 -24.12
N ARG A 603 21.31 16.36 -23.16
CA ARG A 603 22.71 16.79 -22.87
C ARG A 603 23.60 15.61 -22.49
N ALA A 604 23.06 14.63 -21.77
CA ALA A 604 23.78 13.43 -21.38
C ALA A 604 23.92 12.39 -22.51
N GLY A 605 23.34 12.66 -23.70
CA GLY A 605 23.38 11.77 -24.85
C GLY A 605 22.58 10.48 -24.64
N GLN A 606 21.51 10.52 -23.83
CA GLN A 606 20.74 9.35 -23.43
C GLN A 606 19.34 9.38 -24.05
N ALA A 607 19.02 8.37 -24.85
CA ALA A 607 17.66 8.14 -25.33
C ALA A 607 16.91 7.26 -24.31
N VAL A 608 15.86 7.80 -23.70
CA VAL A 608 15.07 7.15 -22.64
C VAL A 608 13.59 7.47 -22.77
N THR A 609 12.75 6.67 -22.12
CA THR A 609 11.32 6.96 -21.98
C THR A 609 11.11 7.78 -20.72
N LEU A 610 10.74 9.06 -20.87
CA LEU A 610 10.34 9.89 -19.73
C LEU A 610 8.94 9.51 -19.27
N VAL A 611 8.74 9.45 -17.96
CA VAL A 611 7.42 9.28 -17.35
C VAL A 611 6.89 10.69 -17.05
N ARG A 612 5.77 11.06 -17.66
CA ARG A 612 5.16 12.39 -17.51
C ARG A 612 3.83 12.31 -16.79
#